data_AF-A0A7W7TXV7-F1
#
_entry.id   AF-A0A7W7TXV7-F1
#
_cell.length_a   1.000
_cell.length_b   1.000
_cell.length_c   1.000
_cell.angle_alpha   90.00
_cell.angle_beta   90.00
_cell.angle_gamma   90.00
#
_symmetry.space_group_name_H-M   'P 1'
#
loop_
_entity.id
_entity.type
_entity.pdbx_description
1 polymer ?
#
loop_
_entity_poly.entity_id
_entity_poly.type
_entity_poly.pdbx_seq_one_letter_code
_entity_poly.pdbx_strand_id
1 'polypeptide(L)'
;MSSCAAIPQEALSTVARGAVELLGGAESRLLKECDNPECTRVYVDRSRGARRQWCGMESCGNRFKAAAYRARKRKPPALAAR
;
A
#
# COMPACT_ATOMS: atom_id res chain seq x y z
N MET A 1 6.06 35.98 -23.75
CA MET A 1 5.98 35.50 -22.36
C MET A 1 4.83 34.51 -22.29
N SER A 2 5.09 33.25 -22.68
CA SER A 2 4.08 32.18 -22.67
C SER A 2 3.90 31.68 -21.25
N SER A 3 2.65 31.66 -20.80
CA SER A 3 2.22 31.33 -19.45
C SER A 3 2.62 29.91 -19.04
N CYS A 4 3.14 29.79 -17.81
CA CYS A 4 3.57 28.58 -17.13
C CYS A 4 2.38 27.74 -16.61
N ALA A 5 1.37 27.53 -17.44
CA ALA A 5 0.37 26.51 -17.18
C ALA A 5 0.89 25.22 -17.78
N ALA A 6 1.46 24.33 -16.96
CA ALA A 6 1.57 22.93 -17.32
C ALA A 6 0.17 22.50 -17.77
N ILE A 7 0.02 22.27 -19.07
CA ILE A 7 -1.28 21.99 -19.67
C ILE A 7 -1.71 20.65 -19.05
N PRO A 8 -2.96 20.44 -18.59
CA PRO A 8 -3.37 19.18 -17.96
C PRO A 8 -2.91 17.92 -18.71
N GLN A 9 -2.76 18.02 -20.04
CA GLN A 9 -2.20 16.99 -20.91
C GLN A 9 -0.74 16.63 -20.63
N GLU A 10 0.12 17.60 -20.31
CA GLU A 10 1.54 17.39 -19.97
C GLU A 10 1.67 16.67 -18.62
N ALA A 11 0.84 17.04 -17.64
CA ALA A 11 0.76 16.36 -16.36
C ALA A 11 0.30 14.90 -16.53
N LEU A 12 -0.76 14.68 -17.32
CA LEU A 12 -1.23 13.32 -17.65
C LEU A 12 -0.16 12.51 -18.37
N SER A 13 0.55 13.10 -19.32
CA SER A 13 1.65 12.43 -20.05
C SER A 13 2.78 11.99 -19.12
N THR A 14 3.08 12.80 -18.09
CA THR A 14 4.08 12.49 -17.06
C THR A 14 3.65 11.30 -16.21
N VAL A 15 2.39 11.30 -15.74
CA VAL A 15 1.82 10.18 -14.97
C VAL A 15 1.75 8.90 -15.82
N ALA A 16 1.30 9.01 -17.08
CA ALA A 16 1.19 7.88 -17.99
C ALA A 16 2.56 7.24 -18.27
N ARG A 17 3.60 8.06 -18.48
CA ARG A 17 4.98 7.56 -18.64
C ARG A 17 5.43 6.78 -17.40
N GLY A 18 5.25 7.35 -16.21
CA GLY A 18 5.59 6.67 -14.96
C GLY A 18 4.82 5.36 -14.76
N ALA A 19 3.55 5.31 -15.17
CA ALA A 19 2.75 4.09 -15.13
C ALA A 19 3.29 3.02 -16.11
N VAL A 20 3.63 3.39 -17.34
CA VAL A 20 4.20 2.47 -18.34
C VAL A 20 5.54 1.91 -17.86
N GLU A 21 6.41 2.75 -17.32
CA GLU A 21 7.71 2.33 -16.76
C GLU A 21 7.54 1.37 -15.58
N LEU A 22 6.62 1.66 -14.66
CA LEU A 22 6.35 0.82 -13.50
C LEU A 22 5.74 -0.53 -13.89
N LEU A 23 4.74 -0.53 -14.77
CA LEU A 23 3.99 -1.72 -15.17
C LEU A 23 4.80 -2.61 -16.13
N GLY A 24 5.62 -2.02 -17.00
CA GLY A 24 6.48 -2.76 -17.92
C GLY A 24 7.84 -3.14 -17.34
N GLY A 25 8.23 -2.55 -16.20
CA GLY A 25 9.55 -2.70 -15.59
C GLY A 25 9.66 -3.84 -14.58
N ALA A 26 10.85 -3.95 -13.98
CA ALA A 26 11.17 -4.97 -12.98
C ALA A 26 10.42 -4.78 -11.64
N GLU A 27 9.88 -3.59 -11.37
CA GLU A 27 9.07 -3.32 -10.17
C GLU A 27 7.61 -3.77 -10.30
N SER A 28 7.14 -4.15 -11.50
CA SER A 28 5.78 -4.67 -11.71
C SER A 28 5.43 -5.82 -10.77
N ARG A 29 6.38 -6.73 -10.54
CA ARG A 29 6.24 -7.88 -9.61
C ARG A 29 6.14 -7.49 -8.13
N LEU A 30 6.44 -6.24 -7.79
CA LEU A 30 6.35 -5.71 -6.43
C LEU A 30 4.99 -5.05 -6.17
N LEU A 31 4.13 -4.92 -7.19
CA LEU A 31 2.79 -4.38 -7.01
C LEU A 31 1.94 -5.35 -6.19
N LYS A 32 1.31 -4.80 -5.15
CA LYS A 32 0.38 -5.52 -4.27
C LYS A 32 -0.85 -4.67 -4.03
N GLU A 33 -1.98 -5.35 -3.85
CA GLU A 33 -3.18 -4.76 -3.29
C GLU A 33 -3.08 -4.71 -1.77
N CYS A 34 -3.83 -3.80 -1.15
CA CYS A 34 -3.92 -3.75 0.31
C CYS A 34 -4.73 -4.94 0.85
N ASP A 35 -4.25 -5.63 1.88
CA ASP A 35 -4.96 -6.76 2.49
C ASP A 35 -6.23 -6.33 3.27
N ASN A 36 -6.57 -5.03 3.30
CA ASN A 36 -7.82 -4.56 3.90
C ASN A 36 -8.91 -4.72 2.83
N PRO A 37 -9.94 -5.57 3.04
CA PRO A 37 -10.98 -5.81 2.03
C PRO A 37 -11.76 -4.55 1.64
N GLU A 38 -11.80 -3.55 2.53
CA GLU A 38 -12.44 -2.25 2.28
C GLU A 38 -11.49 -1.22 1.62
N CYS A 39 -10.31 -1.63 1.13
CA CYS A 39 -9.32 -0.73 0.54
C CYS A 39 -8.92 -1.17 -0.87
N THR A 40 -9.13 -0.28 -1.84
CA THR A 40 -8.85 -0.52 -3.26
C THR A 40 -7.47 -0.03 -3.72
N ARG A 41 -6.59 0.37 -2.78
CA ARG A 41 -5.28 0.95 -3.13
C ARG A 41 -4.26 -0.13 -3.47
N VAL A 42 -3.57 0.06 -4.59
CA VAL A 42 -2.36 -0.67 -4.98
C VAL A 42 -1.12 0.07 -4.48
N TYR A 43 -0.06 -0.66 -4.15
CA TYR A 43 1.24 -0.10 -3.76
C TYR A 43 2.40 -0.97 -4.25
N VAL A 44 3.59 -0.36 -4.36
CA VAL A 44 4.85 -1.06 -4.62
C VAL A 44 5.45 -1.51 -3.28
N ASP A 45 5.61 -2.81 -3.08
CA ASP A 45 6.17 -3.37 -1.86
C ASP A 45 7.71 -3.37 -1.87
N ARG A 46 8.27 -2.24 -1.46
CA ARG A 46 9.72 -2.08 -1.21
C ARG A 46 10.13 -2.52 0.20
N SER A 47 9.28 -3.22 0.95
CA SER A 47 9.64 -3.70 2.29
C SER A 47 10.65 -4.84 2.22
N ARG A 48 11.46 -5.00 3.28
CA ARG A 48 12.39 -6.11 3.39
C ARG A 48 11.62 -7.44 3.30
N GLY A 49 11.90 -8.20 2.26
CA GLY A 49 11.26 -9.50 2.00
C GLY A 49 9.84 -9.44 1.45
N ALA A 50 9.36 -8.28 0.97
CA ALA A 50 8.03 -8.10 0.35
C ALA A 50 6.85 -8.60 1.22
N ARG A 51 6.95 -8.35 2.54
CA ARG A 51 5.98 -8.83 3.55
C ARG A 51 4.99 -7.76 3.99
N ARG A 52 4.99 -6.58 3.37
CA ARG A 52 4.04 -5.53 3.72
C ARG A 52 2.64 -5.95 3.29
N GLN A 53 1.66 -5.67 4.12
CA GLN A 53 0.25 -6.07 3.92
C GLN A 53 -0.71 -4.87 3.77
N TRP A 54 -0.20 -3.64 3.83
CA TRP A 54 -1.06 -2.44 3.82
C TRP A 54 -0.49 -1.31 2.95
N CYS A 55 -1.37 -0.61 2.24
CA CYS A 55 -1.01 0.45 1.27
C CYS A 55 -0.32 1.68 1.87
N GLY A 56 -0.54 2.00 3.15
CA GLY A 56 0.00 3.18 3.83
C GLY A 56 -0.15 3.07 5.33
N MET A 57 0.70 3.74 6.11
CA MET A 57 0.63 3.70 7.58
C MET A 57 -0.63 4.39 8.09
N GLU A 58 -0.90 5.60 7.61
CA GLU A 58 -2.06 6.41 8.02
C GLU A 58 -3.39 5.80 7.59
N SER A 59 -3.47 5.28 6.35
CA SER A 59 -4.70 4.70 5.81
C SER A 59 -5.05 3.35 6.43
N CYS A 60 -4.16 2.37 6.32
CA CYS A 60 -4.46 0.97 6.69
C CYS A 60 -3.53 0.41 7.76
N GLY A 61 -2.27 0.85 7.85
CA GLY A 61 -1.29 0.28 8.77
C GLY A 61 -1.69 0.39 10.24
N ASN A 62 -2.26 1.54 10.65
CA ASN A 62 -2.78 1.72 12.01
C ASN A 62 -3.95 0.77 12.32
N ARG A 63 -4.82 0.51 11.33
CA ARG A 63 -5.93 -0.44 11.46
C ARG A 63 -5.43 -1.86 11.71
N PHE A 64 -4.47 -2.32 10.90
CA PHE A 64 -3.83 -3.64 11.06
C PHE A 64 -3.16 -3.77 12.43
N LYS A 65 -2.39 -2.77 12.85
CA LYS A 65 -1.73 -2.75 14.18
C LYS A 65 -2.75 -2.82 15.32
N ALA A 66 -3.84 -2.05 15.24
CA ALA A 66 -4.90 -2.04 16.24
C ALA A 66 -5.62 -3.40 16.31
N ALA A 67 -5.96 -4.00 15.16
CA ALA A 67 -6.57 -5.32 15.10
C ALA A 67 -5.67 -6.40 15.73
N ALA A 68 -4.38 -6.41 15.36
CA ALA A 68 -3.40 -7.33 15.92
C ALA A 68 -3.22 -7.14 17.44
N TYR A 69 -3.22 -5.89 17.93
CA TYR A 69 -3.16 -5.59 19.37
C TYR A 69 -4.37 -6.14 20.12
N ARG A 70 -5.59 -5.89 19.62
CA ARG A 70 -6.83 -6.41 20.21
C ARG A 70 -6.85 -7.94 20.23
N ALA A 71 -6.41 -8.58 19.15
CA ALA A 71 -6.34 -10.04 19.06
C ALA A 71 -5.41 -10.64 20.14
N ARG A 72 -4.23 -10.02 20.36
CA ARG A 72 -3.31 -10.41 21.44
C ARG A 72 -3.91 -10.24 22.83
N LYS A 73 -4.69 -9.19 23.06
CA LYS A 73 -5.34 -8.93 24.36
C LYS A 73 -6.55 -9.84 24.62
N ARG A 74 -7.20 -10.35 23.57
CA ARG A 74 -8.33 -11.28 23.68
C ARG A 74 -7.89 -12.72 23.98
N LYS A 75 -6.62 -13.08 23.74
CA LYS A 75 -6.12 -14.42 24.07
C LYS A 75 -6.11 -14.59 25.60
N PRO A 76 -6.94 -15.48 26.19
CA PRO A 76 -6.85 -15.76 27.62
C PRO A 76 -5.44 -16.28 27.93
N PRO A 77 -4.89 -16.06 29.14
CA PRO A 77 -3.66 -16.73 29.55
C PRO A 77 -3.84 -18.24 29.32
N ALA A 78 -2.79 -18.89 28.78
CA ALA A 78 -2.79 -20.30 28.42
C ALA A 78 -2.80 -21.24 29.65
N LEU A 79 -3.71 -21.00 30.59
CA LEU A 79 -3.92 -21.74 31.83
C LEU A 79 -5.39 -22.18 31.96
N ALA A 80 -6.02 -22.51 30.84
CA ALA A 80 -7.36 -23.12 30.82
C ALA A 80 -7.44 -24.34 29.88
N ALA A 81 -6.28 -24.86 29.45
CA ALA A 81 -6.16 -26.13 28.73
C ALA A 81 -5.25 -27.04 29.57
N ARG A 82 -5.82 -27.58 30.63
CA ARG A 82 -5.32 -28.79 31.32
C ARG A 82 -6.36 -29.87 31.10
#